data_AF-A0A533W9D3-F1
#
_entry.id   AF-A0A533W9D3-F1
#
_cell.length_a   1.000
_cell.length_b   1.000
_cell.length_c   1.000
_cell.angle_alpha   90.00
_cell.angle_beta   90.00
_cell.angle_gamma   90.00
#
_symmetry.space_group_name_H-M   'P 1'
#
loop_
_entity.id
_entity.type
_entity.pdbx_description
1 polymer ?
#
loop_
_entity_poly.entity_id
_entity_poly.type
_entity_poly.pdbx_seq_one_letter_code
_entity_poly.pdbx_strand_id
1 'polypeptide(L)'
;PGHMNVVLADAQVPYEQLWEMDRVNPLFPEADVAIVVGANDVTNPAARTKADSPLYGMPILDVDKARTVVFFKRSTRPGFSGVDNELFYLPNTMMVFGDAKEVLTELVASLKRRGGSRRKV
;
A
#
# COMPACT_ATOMS: atom_id res chain seq x y z
N PRO A 1 12.59 -13.20 3.06
CA PRO A 1 13.07 -11.88 3.54
C PRO A 1 13.69 -11.10 2.37
N GLY A 2 13.41 -9.81 2.21
CA GLY A 2 14.06 -8.96 1.20
C GLY A 2 13.55 -9.04 -0.25
N HIS A 3 12.45 -9.74 -0.53
CA HIS A 3 11.90 -9.86 -1.91
C HIS A 3 11.69 -8.47 -2.53
N MET A 4 11.02 -7.56 -1.81
CA MET A 4 10.76 -6.21 -2.34
C MET A 4 12.04 -5.40 -2.54
N ASN A 5 13.05 -5.53 -1.68
CA ASN A 5 14.32 -4.82 -1.85
C ASN A 5 15.01 -5.22 -3.16
N VAL A 6 15.00 -6.51 -3.52
CA VAL A 6 15.58 -7.00 -4.78
C VAL A 6 14.79 -6.48 -5.99
N VAL A 7 13.46 -6.60 -5.97
CA VAL A 7 12.61 -6.14 -7.08
C VAL A 7 12.73 -4.63 -7.31
N LEU A 8 12.82 -3.84 -6.24
CA LEU A 8 12.98 -2.39 -6.34
C LEU A 8 14.39 -1.99 -6.78
N ALA A 9 15.42 -2.74 -6.39
CA ALA A 9 16.78 -2.55 -6.89
C ALA A 9 16.88 -2.87 -8.39
N ASP A 10 16.26 -3.97 -8.85
CA ASP A 10 16.17 -4.32 -10.27
C ASP A 10 15.41 -3.25 -11.08
N ALA A 11 14.39 -2.63 -10.47
CA ALA A 11 13.67 -1.50 -11.03
C ALA A 11 14.40 -0.15 -10.90
N GLN A 12 15.65 -0.15 -10.42
CA GLN A 12 16.51 1.03 -10.25
C GLN A 12 15.91 2.12 -9.35
N VAL A 13 15.12 1.73 -8.34
CA VAL A 13 14.60 2.68 -7.34
C VAL A 13 15.76 3.15 -6.45
N PRO A 14 15.93 4.47 -6.24
CA PRO A 14 17.02 4.97 -5.40
C PRO A 14 16.92 4.46 -3.96
N TYR A 15 18.03 3.97 -3.41
CA TYR A 15 18.06 3.33 -2.08
C TYR A 15 17.61 4.27 -0.96
N GLU A 16 17.84 5.56 -1.07
CA GLU A 16 17.40 6.58 -0.12
C GLU A 16 15.87 6.72 -0.02
N GLN A 17 15.15 6.22 -1.03
CA GLN A 17 13.68 6.15 -1.04
C GLN A 17 13.16 4.82 -0.47
N LEU A 18 14.04 3.85 -0.20
CA LEU A 18 13.69 2.57 0.39
C LEU A 18 13.80 2.65 1.91
N TRP A 19 12.67 2.52 2.59
CA TRP A 19 12.57 2.73 4.02
C TRP A 19 12.13 1.43 4.69
N GLU A 20 12.84 1.08 5.77
CA GLU A 20 12.46 -0.04 6.62
C GLU A 20 11.25 0.30 7.50
N MET A 21 10.52 -0.72 7.90
CA MET A 21 9.24 -0.61 8.62
C MET A 21 9.32 0.28 9.86
N ASP A 22 10.33 0.08 10.72
CA ASP A 22 10.49 0.84 11.97
C ASP A 22 10.72 2.34 11.73
N ARG A 23 11.30 2.70 10.58
CA ARG A 23 11.56 4.09 10.21
C ARG A 23 10.32 4.75 9.61
N VAL A 24 9.54 4.03 8.79
CA VAL A 24 8.39 4.60 8.08
C VAL A 24 7.11 4.62 8.92
N ASN A 25 6.93 3.65 9.82
CA ASN A 25 5.70 3.53 10.62
C ASN A 25 5.33 4.81 11.41
N PRO A 26 6.28 5.49 12.07
CA PRO A 26 6.00 6.75 12.76
C PRO A 26 5.54 7.90 11.85
N LEU A 27 5.78 7.81 10.54
CA LEU A 27 5.44 8.87 9.58
C LEU A 27 4.07 8.70 8.93
N PHE A 28 3.43 7.52 9.01
CA PHE A 28 2.10 7.34 8.42
C PHE A 28 1.05 8.36 8.91
N PRO A 29 1.02 8.80 10.18
CA PRO A 29 0.11 9.88 10.62
C PRO A 29 0.26 11.20 9.85
N GLU A 30 1.44 11.48 9.29
CA GLU A 30 1.72 12.67 8.49
C GLU A 30 1.46 12.45 6.99
N ALA A 31 1.25 11.20 6.58
CA ALA A 31 1.04 10.85 5.18
C ALA A 31 -0.39 11.19 4.75
N ASP A 32 -0.49 12.07 3.75
CA ASP A 32 -1.76 12.41 3.09
C ASP A 32 -2.41 11.20 2.41
N VAL A 33 -1.60 10.36 1.77
CA VAL A 33 -2.04 9.18 1.01
C VAL A 33 -1.04 8.04 1.16
N ALA A 34 -1.53 6.85 1.53
CA ALA A 34 -0.78 5.60 1.44
C ALA A 34 -1.26 4.79 0.23
N ILE A 35 -0.38 4.54 -0.73
CA ILE A 35 -0.67 3.70 -1.91
C ILE A 35 -0.15 2.29 -1.64
N VAL A 36 -1.07 1.33 -1.53
CA VAL A 36 -0.75 -0.07 -1.23
C VAL A 36 -0.96 -0.92 -2.48
N VAL A 37 0.13 -1.49 -3.00
CA VAL A 37 0.13 -2.23 -4.27
C VAL A 37 0.35 -3.71 -4.00
N GLY A 38 -0.67 -4.54 -4.25
CA GLY A 38 -0.56 -6.01 -4.17
C GLY A 38 -0.30 -6.59 -2.78
N ALA A 39 -0.16 -5.77 -1.73
CA ALA A 39 0.00 -6.21 -0.35
C ALA A 39 -1.35 -6.49 0.33
N ASN A 40 -1.34 -7.38 1.31
CA ASN A 40 -2.51 -7.69 2.14
C ASN A 40 -2.10 -7.92 3.60
N ASP A 41 -1.55 -9.10 3.91
CA ASP A 41 -1.25 -9.51 5.30
C ASP A 41 -0.30 -8.54 6.03
N VAL A 42 0.72 -8.02 5.34
CA VAL A 42 1.70 -7.05 5.88
C VAL A 42 1.12 -5.68 6.22
N THR A 43 -0.17 -5.46 5.97
CA THR A 43 -0.91 -4.25 6.35
C THR A 43 -2.09 -4.56 7.27
N ASN A 44 -2.39 -5.83 7.56
CA ASN A 44 -3.64 -6.22 8.20
C ASN A 44 -3.63 -5.94 9.73
N PRO A 45 -4.48 -5.03 10.27
CA PRO A 45 -4.49 -4.64 11.67
C PRO A 45 -4.76 -5.78 12.64
N ALA A 46 -5.33 -6.90 12.18
CA ALA A 46 -5.52 -8.10 12.98
C ALA A 46 -4.23 -8.56 13.66
N ALA A 47 -3.07 -8.27 13.06
CA ALA A 47 -1.76 -8.54 13.66
C ALA A 47 -1.51 -7.79 14.99
N ARG A 48 -2.17 -6.65 15.20
CA ARG A 48 -2.06 -5.82 16.42
C ARG A 48 -3.26 -5.98 17.35
N THR A 49 -4.45 -6.27 16.81
CA THR A 49 -5.72 -6.13 17.55
C THR A 49 -6.39 -7.46 17.91
N LYS A 50 -6.04 -8.57 17.25
CA LYS A 50 -6.75 -9.85 17.38
C LYS A 50 -5.83 -10.97 17.83
N ALA A 51 -5.81 -11.25 19.14
CA ALA A 51 -4.94 -12.27 19.73
C ALA A 51 -5.19 -13.71 19.22
N ASP A 52 -6.38 -13.97 18.69
CA ASP A 52 -6.79 -15.24 18.06
C ASP A 52 -6.44 -15.32 16.56
N SER A 53 -5.98 -14.23 15.96
CA SER A 53 -5.58 -14.21 14.56
C SER A 53 -4.23 -14.93 14.36
N PRO A 54 -4.06 -15.71 13.29
CA PRO A 54 -2.75 -16.26 12.92
C PRO A 54 -1.71 -15.17 12.56
N LEU A 55 -2.14 -13.93 12.39
CA LEU A 55 -1.27 -12.77 12.15
C LEU A 55 -0.79 -12.10 13.44
N TYR A 56 -1.34 -12.45 14.61
CA TYR A 56 -1.08 -11.72 15.84
C TYR A 56 0.42 -11.68 16.20
N GLY A 57 0.92 -10.48 16.49
CA GLY A 57 2.34 -10.24 16.79
C GLY A 57 3.24 -10.10 15.56
N MET A 58 2.72 -10.31 14.34
CA MET A 58 3.48 -10.07 13.12
C MET A 58 3.74 -8.55 12.95
N PRO A 59 4.98 -8.12 12.68
CA PRO A 59 5.26 -6.74 12.30
C PRO A 59 4.53 -6.37 11.01
N ILE A 60 3.80 -5.25 11.02
CA ILE A 60 3.05 -4.74 9.87
C ILE A 60 3.32 -3.25 9.62
N LEU A 61 3.00 -2.79 8.41
CA LEU A 61 2.97 -1.37 8.08
C LEU A 61 1.68 -0.74 8.62
N ASP A 62 1.82 0.35 9.35
CA ASP A 62 0.71 1.10 9.97
C ASP A 62 -0.01 2.01 8.95
N VAL A 63 -0.29 1.50 7.75
CA VAL A 63 -0.87 2.27 6.64
C VAL A 63 -2.24 2.86 6.99
N ASP A 64 -2.95 2.25 7.95
CA ASP A 64 -4.23 2.73 8.47
C ASP A 64 -4.17 4.10 9.13
N LYS A 65 -2.98 4.52 9.57
CA LYS A 65 -2.76 5.83 10.18
C LYS A 65 -2.66 6.97 9.16
N ALA A 66 -2.52 6.67 7.87
CA ALA A 66 -2.55 7.69 6.83
C ALA A 66 -3.94 8.31 6.68
N ARG A 67 -3.99 9.58 6.22
CA ARG A 67 -5.27 10.27 6.01
C ARG A 67 -6.16 9.54 4.99
N THR A 68 -5.57 8.94 3.97
CA THR A 68 -6.29 8.12 2.98
C THR A 68 -5.42 6.95 2.55
N VAL A 69 -6.03 5.77 2.42
CA VAL A 69 -5.34 4.55 1.98
C VAL A 69 -5.97 4.08 0.67
N VAL A 70 -5.15 3.76 -0.33
CA VAL A 70 -5.63 3.27 -1.62
C VAL A 70 -5.00 1.92 -1.91
N PHE A 71 -5.83 0.88 -1.96
CA PHE A 71 -5.38 -0.48 -2.29
C PHE A 71 -5.59 -0.77 -3.78
N PHE A 72 -4.53 -1.23 -4.43
CA PHE A 72 -4.56 -1.74 -5.80
C PHE A 72 -4.47 -3.28 -5.76
N LYS A 73 -5.60 -3.95 -5.98
CA LYS A 73 -5.68 -5.43 -5.98
C LYS A 73 -6.85 -5.93 -6.84
N ARG A 74 -6.84 -7.19 -7.24
CA ARG A 74 -7.86 -7.76 -8.14
C ARG A 74 -9.24 -8.04 -7.49
N SER A 75 -9.30 -8.20 -6.17
CA SER A 75 -10.53 -8.54 -5.41
C SER A 75 -10.30 -8.32 -3.92
N THR A 76 -11.30 -8.45 -3.06
CA THR A 76 -11.13 -8.42 -1.59
C THR A 76 -10.58 -9.71 -0.98
N ARG A 77 -10.28 -10.74 -1.80
CA ARG A 77 -9.80 -12.04 -1.31
C ARG A 77 -8.62 -11.93 -0.32
N PRO A 78 -8.57 -12.80 0.71
CA PRO A 78 -7.48 -12.87 1.67
C PRO A 78 -6.09 -13.08 1.03
N GLY A 79 -5.06 -12.76 1.82
CA GLY A 79 -3.67 -13.01 1.48
C GLY A 79 -3.26 -14.46 1.74
N PHE A 80 -1.98 -14.66 2.05
CA PHE A 80 -1.42 -15.96 2.37
C PHE A 80 -1.99 -16.52 3.68
N SER A 81 -2.25 -15.64 4.65
CA SER A 81 -2.80 -15.99 5.96
C SER A 81 -4.22 -16.55 5.93
N GLY A 82 -4.98 -16.32 4.85
CA GLY A 82 -6.40 -16.64 4.78
C GLY A 82 -7.30 -15.73 5.61
N VAL A 83 -6.76 -14.72 6.30
CA VAL A 83 -7.51 -13.78 7.15
C VAL A 83 -8.04 -12.62 6.31
N ASP A 84 -9.31 -12.26 6.52
CA ASP A 84 -9.88 -11.05 5.90
C ASP A 84 -9.23 -9.78 6.48
N ASN A 85 -9.13 -8.74 5.66
CA ASN A 85 -8.43 -7.52 6.06
C ASN A 85 -9.41 -6.37 6.29
N GLU A 86 -9.52 -5.98 7.55
CA GLU A 86 -10.46 -4.96 8.02
C GLU A 86 -10.20 -3.58 7.38
N LEU A 87 -8.98 -3.31 6.91
CA LEU A 87 -8.67 -2.06 6.23
C LEU A 87 -9.55 -1.79 5.03
N PHE A 88 -9.98 -2.84 4.33
CA PHE A 88 -10.79 -2.69 3.12
C PHE A 88 -12.17 -2.06 3.39
N TYR A 89 -12.59 -2.01 4.65
CA TYR A 89 -13.89 -1.50 5.08
C TYR A 89 -13.79 -0.20 5.90
N LEU A 90 -12.58 0.30 6.15
CA LEU A 90 -12.40 1.57 6.86
C LEU A 90 -12.83 2.76 5.98
N PRO A 91 -13.40 3.82 6.59
CA PRO A 91 -13.90 4.97 5.85
C PRO A 91 -12.81 5.76 5.12
N ASN A 92 -11.55 5.68 5.57
CA ASN A 92 -10.40 6.31 4.92
C ASN A 92 -9.75 5.42 3.84
N THR A 93 -10.31 4.24 3.55
CA THR A 93 -9.74 3.31 2.56
C THR A 93 -10.55 3.27 1.27
N MET A 94 -9.85 3.32 0.14
CA MET A 94 -10.38 3.14 -1.20
C MET A 94 -9.82 1.87 -1.83
N MET A 95 -10.71 1.07 -2.43
CA MET A 95 -10.35 -0.13 -3.18
C MET A 95 -10.36 0.16 -4.68
N VAL A 96 -9.22 -0.02 -5.34
CA VAL A 96 -9.10 0.04 -6.79
C VAL A 96 -8.90 -1.37 -7.32
N PHE A 97 -9.94 -1.90 -7.98
CA PHE A 97 -9.93 -3.25 -8.51
C PHE A 97 -9.32 -3.33 -9.90
N GLY A 98 -8.32 -4.20 -10.06
CA GLY A 98 -7.67 -4.47 -11.35
C GLY A 98 -6.31 -5.13 -11.20
N ASP A 99 -5.67 -5.42 -12.33
CA ASP A 99 -4.24 -5.74 -12.34
C ASP A 99 -3.44 -4.49 -11.94
N ALA A 100 -2.51 -4.66 -11.00
CA ALA A 100 -1.79 -3.52 -10.44
C ALA A 100 -0.95 -2.77 -11.48
N LYS A 101 -0.33 -3.50 -12.43
CA LYS A 101 0.50 -2.89 -13.46
C LYS A 101 -0.35 -2.09 -14.43
N GLU A 102 -1.46 -2.67 -14.91
CA GLU A 102 -2.37 -2.00 -15.84
C GLU A 102 -2.92 -0.71 -15.24
N VAL A 103 -3.49 -0.80 -14.04
CA VAL A 103 -4.13 0.34 -13.38
C VAL A 103 -3.12 1.45 -13.07
N LEU A 104 -1.94 1.11 -12.55
CA LEU A 104 -0.90 2.11 -12.27
C LEU A 104 -0.36 2.75 -13.55
N THR A 105 -0.24 1.99 -14.63
CA THR A 105 0.18 2.52 -15.94
C THR A 105 -0.83 3.54 -16.46
N GLU A 106 -2.12 3.23 -16.37
CA GLU A 106 -3.19 4.15 -16.77
C GLU A 106 -3.23 5.41 -15.89
N LEU A 107 -3.06 5.24 -14.56
CA LEU A 107 -2.99 6.36 -13.62
C LEU A 107 -1.85 7.32 -13.99
N VAL A 108 -0.64 6.80 -14.20
CA VAL A 108 0.53 7.60 -14.59
C VAL A 108 0.28 8.31 -15.93
N ALA A 109 -0.30 7.62 -16.92
CA ALA A 109 -0.63 8.22 -18.20
C ALA A 109 -1.65 9.37 -18.05
N SER A 110 -2.66 9.18 -17.20
CA SER A 110 -3.69 10.19 -16.89
C SER A 110 -3.11 11.42 -16.19
N LEU A 111 -2.19 11.22 -15.24
CA LEU A 111 -1.48 12.32 -14.57
C LEU A 111 -0.63 13.12 -15.56
N LYS A 112 0.09 12.46 -16.48
CA LYS A 112 0.87 13.13 -17.53
C LYS A 112 0.00 13.98 -18.45
N ARG A 113 -1.17 13.47 -18.88
CA ARG A 113 -2.13 14.23 -19.70
C ARG A 113 -2.65 15.47 -18.98
N ARG A 114 -3.00 15.36 -17.69
CA ARG A 114 -3.46 16.49 -16.88
C ARG A 114 -2.34 17.49 -16.59
N GLY A 115 -1.11 17.03 -16.37
CA GLY A 115 0.06 17.87 -16.13
C GLY A 115 0.51 18.67 -17.36
N GLY A 116 0.35 18.11 -18.57
CA GLY A 116 0.66 18.79 -19.83
C GLY A 116 -0.30 19.93 -20.18
N SER A 117 -1.52 19.94 -19.64
CA SER A 117 -2.53 20.95 -19.95
C SER A 117 -2.48 22.20 -19.04
N ARG A 118 -1.59 22.23 -18.03
CA ARG A 118 -1.48 23.33 -17.04
C ARG A 118 -0.34 24.33 -17.28
N ARG A 119 0.33 24.31 -18.44
CA ARG A 119 1.30 25.36 -18.84
C ARG A 119 0.89 26.04 -20.13
N LYS A 120 -0.12 26.92 -20.08
CA LYS A 120 -0.29 28.09 -20.95
C LYS A 120 -1.30 29.03 -20.29
N VAL A 121 -0.87 29.76 -19.27
CA VAL A 121 -1.39 31.10 -18.92
C VAL A 121 -0.20 31.93 -18.51
#